data_AF-A0A2V7N860-F1
#
_entry.id   AF-A0A2V7N860-F1
#
_cell.length_a   1.000
_cell.length_b   1.000
_cell.length_c   1.000
_cell.angle_alpha   90.00
_cell.angle_beta   90.00
_cell.angle_gamma   90.00
#
_symmetry.space_group_name_H-M   'P 1'
#
loop_
_entity.id
_entity.type
_entity.pdbx_description
1 polymer ?
#
loop_
_entity_poly.entity_id
_entity_poly.type
_entity_poly.pdbx_seq_one_letter_code
_entity_poly.pdbx_strand_id
1 'polypeptide(L)'
;MLLVGGPGVRGLLRRTPQWTEYATAAAQRMVIRLQDGTQVTIAPKSRVRYPADYGTAHRDLYLDGEAYFQVAPDSQRPLRVHTTRSVTEDLGTAFVVRAYDQTATEVVVAEGRVALWRADTTAAARARGPRPDAPPSALVLGVRDLGRLDPSGVVTLRRRVDVGRYLAWTRGVLT
;
A
#
# COMPACT_ATOMS: atom_id res chain seq x y z
N MET A 1 22.30 -52.86 20.10
CA MET A 1 22.95 -51.71 19.44
C MET A 1 22.96 -51.96 17.93
N LEU A 2 21.99 -51.40 17.19
CA LEU A 2 22.20 -50.64 15.95
C LEU A 2 20.84 -50.06 15.51
N LEU A 3 20.81 -48.75 15.29
CA LEU A 3 19.70 -47.98 14.71
C LEU A 3 19.55 -48.29 13.21
N VAL A 4 18.32 -48.17 12.71
CA VAL A 4 18.09 -47.58 11.38
C VAL A 4 16.96 -46.56 11.51
N GLY A 5 17.34 -45.28 11.52
CA GLY A 5 16.43 -44.15 11.47
C GLY A 5 15.94 -43.91 10.04
N GLY A 6 14.63 -43.75 9.87
CA GLY A 6 14.05 -43.31 8.61
C GLY A 6 14.37 -41.83 8.32
N PRO A 7 14.41 -41.41 7.04
CA PRO A 7 14.68 -40.02 6.69
C PRO A 7 13.49 -39.15 7.11
N GLY A 8 13.67 -38.42 8.21
CA GLY A 8 12.79 -37.32 8.59
C GLY A 8 12.89 -36.21 7.56
N VAL A 9 11.86 -36.08 6.72
CA VAL A 9 11.58 -34.84 6.00
C VAL A 9 11.35 -33.76 7.04
N ARG A 10 12.37 -32.94 7.30
CA ARG A 10 12.22 -31.68 8.05
C ARG A 10 11.36 -30.75 7.19
N GLY A 11 10.04 -30.89 7.34
CA GLY A 11 9.09 -29.93 6.84
C GLY A 11 9.44 -28.58 7.43
N LEU A 12 10.05 -27.71 6.62
CA LEU A 12 10.03 -26.28 6.89
C LEU A 12 8.54 -25.91 6.93
N LEU A 13 7.98 -25.83 8.14
CA LEU A 13 6.66 -25.26 8.35
C LEU A 13 6.76 -23.81 7.90
N ARG A 14 6.51 -23.55 6.61
CA ARG A 14 6.21 -22.21 6.12
C ARG A 14 4.92 -21.82 6.81
N ARG A 15 5.02 -21.11 7.94
CA ARG A 15 3.86 -20.44 8.52
C ARG A 15 3.31 -19.54 7.44
N THR A 16 2.14 -19.87 6.92
CA THR A 16 1.40 -18.96 6.04
C THR A 16 1.20 -17.68 6.85
N PRO A 17 1.58 -16.50 6.33
CA PRO A 17 1.36 -15.25 7.05
C PRO A 17 -0.13 -15.16 7.37
N GLN A 18 -0.47 -14.98 8.65
CA GLN A 18 -1.83 -14.62 9.00
C GLN A 18 -2.06 -13.18 8.54
N TRP A 19 -3.15 -12.95 7.83
CA TRP A 19 -3.51 -11.63 7.31
C TRP A 19 -4.64 -11.06 8.13
N THR A 20 -4.57 -9.77 8.43
CA THR A 20 -5.72 -8.98 8.83
C THR A 20 -6.26 -8.27 7.61
N GLU A 21 -7.58 -8.27 7.45
CA GLU A 21 -8.25 -7.71 6.28
C GLU A 21 -9.50 -6.95 6.67
N TYR A 22 -9.68 -5.80 6.03
CA TYR A 22 -10.82 -4.90 6.17
C TYR A 22 -11.38 -4.64 4.78
N ALA A 23 -12.68 -4.88 4.58
CA ALA A 23 -13.36 -4.64 3.32
C ALA A 23 -14.65 -3.83 3.53
N THR A 24 -14.98 -2.99 2.56
CA THR A 24 -16.21 -2.18 2.53
C THR A 24 -17.12 -2.63 1.41
N ALA A 25 -18.43 -2.71 1.69
CA ALA A 25 -19.44 -2.92 0.66
C ALA A 25 -19.69 -1.64 -0.17
N ALA A 26 -20.61 -1.74 -1.13
CA ALA A 26 -21.13 -0.54 -1.80
C ALA A 26 -21.77 0.41 -0.76
N ALA A 27 -21.59 1.71 -0.95
CA ALA A 27 -22.04 2.77 -0.04
C ALA A 27 -21.50 2.71 1.41
N GLN A 28 -20.55 1.81 1.70
CA GLN A 28 -19.92 1.74 3.02
C GLN A 28 -18.57 2.47 3.00
N ARG A 29 -18.29 3.21 4.07
CA ARG A 29 -16.96 3.73 4.39
C ARG A 29 -16.54 3.19 5.74
N MET A 30 -15.24 2.96 5.90
CA MET A 30 -14.67 2.47 7.16
C MET A 30 -13.44 3.28 7.52
N VAL A 31 -13.24 3.53 8.82
CA VAL A 31 -12.01 4.13 9.34
C VAL A 31 -11.38 3.11 10.28
N ILE A 32 -10.14 2.75 10.03
CA ILE A 32 -9.34 1.89 10.91
C ILE A 32 -8.13 2.67 11.42
N ARG A 33 -7.64 2.26 12.60
CA ARG A 33 -6.38 2.74 13.15
C ARG A 33 -5.45 1.56 13.32
N LEU A 34 -4.27 1.65 12.72
CA LEU A 34 -3.24 0.64 12.80
C LEU A 34 -2.44 0.81 14.09
N GLN A 35 -1.69 -0.23 14.47
CA GLN A 35 -0.96 -0.26 15.74
C GLN A 35 0.18 0.77 15.86
N ASP A 36 0.67 1.29 14.73
CA ASP A 36 1.66 2.37 14.69
C ASP A 36 1.01 3.77 14.82
N GLY A 37 -0.32 3.83 14.95
CA GLY A 37 -1.09 5.06 15.05
C GLY A 37 -1.61 5.59 13.71
N THR A 38 -1.19 5.01 12.57
CA THR A 38 -1.64 5.38 11.23
C THR A 38 -3.15 5.20 11.10
N GLN A 39 -3.84 6.20 10.57
CA GLN A 39 -5.28 6.14 10.29
C GLN A 39 -5.51 5.88 8.80
N VAL A 40 -6.36 4.90 8.49
CA VAL A 40 -6.76 4.57 7.12
C VAL A 40 -8.27 4.74 6.99
N THR A 41 -8.69 5.65 6.12
CA THR A 41 -10.08 5.76 5.70
C THR A 41 -10.25 4.99 4.40
N ILE A 42 -11.11 3.98 4.40
CA ILE A 42 -11.34 3.05 3.30
C ILE A 42 -12.64 3.44 2.59
N ALA A 43 -12.55 3.72 1.29
CA ALA A 43 -13.69 4.10 0.44
C ALA A 43 -14.61 2.90 0.18
N PRO A 44 -15.82 3.10 -0.40
CA PRO A 44 -16.69 1.99 -0.81
C PRO A 44 -16.01 1.01 -1.77
N LYS A 45 -16.47 -0.25 -1.75
CA LYS A 45 -15.96 -1.34 -2.62
C LYS A 45 -14.44 -1.49 -2.57
N SER A 46 -13.83 -1.30 -1.41
CA SER A 46 -12.38 -1.33 -1.24
C SER A 46 -11.97 -2.34 -0.18
N ARG A 47 -10.71 -2.76 -0.24
CA ARG A 47 -10.12 -3.74 0.66
C ARG A 47 -8.71 -3.30 1.02
N VAL A 48 -8.43 -3.28 2.32
CA VAL A 48 -7.09 -3.10 2.87
C VAL A 48 -6.74 -4.34 3.68
N ARG A 49 -5.56 -4.89 3.44
CA ARG A 49 -5.02 -6.00 4.22
C ARG A 49 -3.55 -5.79 4.56
N TYR A 50 -3.09 -6.40 5.64
CA TYR A 50 -1.71 -6.37 6.09
C TYR A 50 -1.36 -7.67 6.83
N PRO A 51 -0.08 -8.07 6.84
CA PRO A 51 0.33 -9.28 7.53
C PRO A 51 0.34 -9.07 9.05
N ALA A 52 0.20 -10.15 9.82
CA ALA A 52 0.13 -10.11 11.28
C ALA A 52 1.37 -9.50 11.95
N ASP A 53 2.50 -9.46 11.25
CA ASP A 53 3.77 -8.86 11.68
C ASP A 53 3.95 -7.41 11.19
N TYR A 54 2.90 -6.77 10.63
CA TYR A 54 2.90 -5.34 10.27
C TYR A 54 3.58 -4.50 11.35
N GLY A 55 4.46 -3.57 10.98
CA GLY A 55 5.16 -2.71 11.93
C GLY A 55 6.25 -3.38 12.77
N THR A 56 6.52 -4.69 12.61
CA THR A 56 7.70 -5.33 13.23
C THR A 56 8.95 -5.01 12.42
N ALA A 57 9.02 -5.53 11.19
CA ALA A 57 10.10 -5.25 10.24
C ALA A 57 9.70 -4.19 9.20
N HIS A 58 8.47 -4.28 8.68
CA HIS A 58 7.98 -3.43 7.60
C HIS A 58 6.54 -2.98 7.88
N ARG A 59 6.17 -1.81 7.36
CA ARG A 59 4.81 -1.27 7.42
C ARG A 59 4.13 -1.41 6.07
N ASP A 60 3.93 -2.65 5.63
CA ASP A 60 3.31 -2.98 4.34
C ASP A 60 1.79 -3.16 4.46
N LEU A 61 1.05 -2.39 3.66
CA LEU A 61 -0.39 -2.51 3.44
C LEU A 61 -0.64 -2.89 1.98
N TYR A 62 -1.69 -3.66 1.73
CA TYR A 62 -2.14 -4.01 0.39
C TYR A 62 -3.54 -3.46 0.18
N LEU A 63 -3.70 -2.66 -0.87
CA LEU A 63 -4.93 -1.99 -1.23
C LEU A 63 -5.48 -2.51 -2.56
N ASP A 64 -6.77 -2.82 -2.56
CA ASP A 64 -7.62 -2.91 -3.75
C ASP A 64 -8.76 -1.90 -3.59
N GLY A 65 -8.93 -0.99 -4.54
CA GLY A 65 -9.87 0.12 -4.44
C GLY A 65 -9.24 1.45 -4.02
N GLU A 66 -9.90 2.20 -3.14
CA GLU A 66 -9.48 3.55 -2.74
C GLU A 66 -9.39 3.73 -1.23
N ALA A 67 -8.34 4.39 -0.77
CA ALA A 67 -8.14 4.71 0.63
C ALA A 67 -7.35 6.01 0.81
N TYR A 68 -7.67 6.72 1.89
CA TYR A 68 -6.91 7.87 2.38
C TYR A 68 -6.10 7.46 3.61
N PHE A 69 -4.80 7.72 3.55
CA PHE A 69 -3.81 7.37 4.57
C PHE A 69 -3.34 8.65 5.27
N GLN A 70 -3.44 8.67 6.59
CA GLN A 70 -2.81 9.67 7.45
C GLN A 70 -1.76 8.93 8.29
N VAL A 71 -0.52 9.00 7.83
CA VAL A 71 0.54 8.11 8.28
C VAL A 71 1.20 8.64 9.54
N ALA A 72 1.36 7.77 10.53
CA ALA A 72 2.15 8.11 11.71
C ALA A 72 3.63 8.26 11.33
N PRO A 73 4.32 9.34 11.73
CA PRO A 73 5.73 9.54 11.42
C PRO A 73 6.61 8.41 11.96
N ASP A 74 7.34 7.74 11.07
CA ASP A 74 8.41 6.79 11.42
C ASP A 74 9.37 6.72 10.24
N SER A 75 10.49 7.45 10.34
CA SER A 75 11.48 7.56 9.27
C SER A 75 12.37 6.32 9.15
N GLN A 76 12.37 5.44 10.14
CA GLN A 76 13.18 4.21 10.13
C GLN A 76 12.44 3.08 9.41
N ARG A 77 11.11 3.13 9.40
CA ARG A 77 10.26 2.12 8.77
C ARG A 77 9.19 2.83 7.94
N PRO A 78 9.41 3.24 6.68
CA PRO A 78 8.38 3.92 5.90
C PRO A 78 7.14 3.02 5.69
N LEU A 79 5.95 3.62 5.63
CA LEU A 79 4.72 2.91 5.26
C LEU A 79 4.72 2.65 3.75
N ARG A 80 4.30 1.46 3.35
CA ARG A 80 4.14 1.09 1.94
C ARG A 80 2.74 0.63 1.65
N VAL A 81 2.14 1.18 0.61
CA VAL A 81 0.85 0.77 0.07
C VAL A 81 1.09 0.09 -1.26
N HIS A 82 0.92 -1.23 -1.26
CA HIS A 82 1.00 -2.09 -2.42
C HIS A 82 -0.36 -2.15 -3.09
N THR A 83 -0.40 -1.89 -4.40
CA THR A 83 -1.52 -2.22 -5.26
C THR A 83 -1.09 -3.33 -6.22
N THR A 84 -1.98 -3.78 -7.09
CA THR A 84 -1.62 -4.76 -8.14
C THR A 84 -0.46 -4.28 -9.01
N ARG A 85 -0.35 -2.96 -9.25
CA ARG A 85 0.54 -2.40 -10.29
C ARG A 85 1.60 -1.46 -9.74
N SER A 86 1.45 -0.99 -8.52
CA SER A 86 2.31 0.03 -7.94
C SER A 86 2.66 -0.26 -6.50
N VAL A 87 3.70 0.40 -6.05
CA VAL A 87 3.99 0.60 -4.64
C VAL A 87 4.08 2.09 -4.40
N THR A 88 3.40 2.55 -3.35
CA THR A 88 3.50 3.92 -2.84
C THR A 88 4.18 3.87 -1.49
N GLU A 89 5.25 4.62 -1.30
CA GLU A 89 5.98 4.72 -0.04
C GLU A 89 5.83 6.10 0.55
N ASP A 90 5.47 6.11 1.83
CA ASP A 90 5.36 7.30 2.64
C ASP A 90 6.74 7.77 3.12
N LEU A 91 6.97 9.08 3.08
CA LEU A 91 8.12 9.75 3.70
C LEU A 91 7.67 10.72 4.82
N GLY A 92 6.50 10.49 5.43
CA GLY A 92 5.86 11.29 6.48
C GLY A 92 4.69 12.14 6.00
N THR A 93 3.57 11.52 5.59
CA THR A 93 2.53 12.18 4.78
C THR A 93 1.08 11.84 5.10
N ALA A 94 0.21 12.63 4.48
CA ALA A 94 -1.17 12.26 4.23
C ALA A 94 -1.44 12.22 2.72
N PHE A 95 -2.00 11.12 2.23
CA PHE A 95 -2.19 10.91 0.79
C PHE A 95 -3.35 9.95 0.49
N VAL A 96 -3.91 10.08 -0.71
CA VAL A 96 -4.94 9.18 -1.25
C VAL A 96 -4.29 8.24 -2.26
N VAL A 97 -4.66 6.97 -2.22
CA VAL A 97 -4.38 6.02 -3.30
C VAL A 97 -5.72 5.52 -3.84
N ARG A 98 -5.90 5.58 -5.16
CA ARG A 98 -7.03 5.02 -5.90
C ARG A 98 -6.52 4.02 -6.93
N ALA A 99 -6.96 2.77 -6.84
CA ALA A 99 -6.50 1.66 -7.67
C ALA A 99 -7.61 0.61 -7.85
N TYR A 100 -8.75 1.01 -8.41
CA TYR A 100 -9.84 0.09 -8.75
C TYR A 100 -9.55 -0.71 -10.03
N ASP A 101 -9.92 -1.99 -10.02
CA ASP A 101 -10.05 -2.87 -11.18
C ASP A 101 -8.82 -2.92 -12.10
N GLN A 102 -7.63 -2.73 -11.53
CA GLN A 102 -6.33 -2.78 -12.24
C GLN A 102 -6.20 -1.80 -13.42
N THR A 103 -7.05 -0.77 -13.48
CA THR A 103 -7.06 0.21 -14.57
C THR A 103 -5.86 1.14 -14.45
N ALA A 104 -5.93 2.14 -13.58
CA ALA A 104 -4.84 3.02 -13.24
C ALA A 104 -4.69 3.11 -11.73
N THR A 105 -3.47 3.38 -11.28
CA THR A 105 -3.23 3.81 -9.90
C THR A 105 -3.02 5.31 -9.90
N GLU A 106 -3.80 6.02 -9.09
CA GLU A 106 -3.65 7.44 -8.82
C GLU A 106 -3.23 7.64 -7.37
N VAL A 107 -2.26 8.53 -7.17
CA VAL A 107 -1.78 8.93 -5.84
C VAL A 107 -1.85 10.44 -5.75
N VAL A 108 -2.57 10.97 -4.76
CA VAL A 108 -2.70 12.41 -4.52
C VAL A 108 -2.18 12.75 -3.14
N VAL A 109 -1.25 13.70 -3.06
CA VAL A 109 -0.59 14.06 -1.80
C VAL A 109 -1.26 15.28 -1.18
N ALA A 110 -1.77 15.10 0.03
CA ALA A 110 -2.32 16.18 0.84
C ALA A 110 -1.23 16.87 1.66
N GLU A 111 -0.32 16.10 2.26
CA GLU A 111 0.75 16.61 3.12
C GLU A 111 2.07 15.86 2.86
N GLY A 112 3.22 16.52 3.00
CA GLY A 112 4.55 15.90 2.87
C GLY A 112 4.93 15.43 1.46
N ARG A 113 5.66 14.30 1.36
CA ARG A 113 6.12 13.67 0.10
C ARG A 113 5.95 12.15 0.07
N VAL A 114 5.56 11.60 -1.06
CA VAL A 114 5.48 10.15 -1.28
C VAL A 114 6.30 9.74 -2.50
N ALA A 115 6.83 8.53 -2.48
CA ALA A 115 7.44 7.90 -3.65
C ALA A 115 6.45 6.92 -4.30
N LEU A 116 6.32 6.96 -5.63
CA LEU A 116 5.46 6.08 -6.41
C LEU A 116 6.29 5.35 -7.47
N TRP A 117 6.21 4.03 -7.51
CA TRP A 117 6.83 3.24 -8.56
C TRP A 117 5.98 2.04 -8.97
N ARG A 118 6.35 1.42 -10.08
CA ARG A 118 5.72 0.21 -10.59
C ARG A 118 6.08 -0.99 -9.71
N ALA A 119 5.08 -1.79 -9.33
CA ALA A 119 5.31 -3.06 -8.69
C ALA A 119 6.08 -3.99 -9.65
N ASP A 120 7.13 -4.62 -9.15
CA ASP A 120 7.89 -5.63 -9.88
C ASP A 120 7.12 -6.95 -9.82
N THR A 121 6.40 -7.28 -10.89
CA THR A 121 5.53 -8.47 -10.96
C THR A 121 6.29 -9.74 -11.37
N THR A 122 7.60 -9.65 -11.63
CA THR A 122 8.40 -10.80 -12.06
C THR A 122 8.45 -11.89 -10.99
N ALA A 123 8.55 -13.15 -11.41
CA ALA A 123 8.69 -14.29 -10.49
C ALA A 123 9.92 -14.14 -9.57
N ALA A 124 11.01 -13.59 -10.10
CA ALA A 124 12.22 -13.32 -9.35
C ALA A 124 12.02 -12.25 -8.25
N ALA A 125 11.22 -11.22 -8.50
CA ALA A 125 10.89 -10.22 -7.48
C ALA A 125 9.99 -10.78 -6.39
N ARG A 126 8.99 -11.60 -6.76
CA ARG A 126 8.14 -12.30 -5.80
C ARG A 126 8.94 -13.24 -4.90
N ALA A 127 10.01 -13.86 -5.43
CA ALA A 127 10.90 -14.72 -4.65
C ALA A 127 11.82 -13.95 -3.68
N ARG A 128 12.22 -12.73 -4.03
CA ARG A 128 13.05 -11.86 -3.17
C ARG A 128 12.27 -11.17 -2.05
N GLY A 129 10.93 -11.11 -2.16
CA GLY A 129 10.08 -10.33 -1.26
C GLY A 129 10.14 -8.83 -1.53
N PRO A 130 9.50 -8.01 -0.68
CA PRO A 130 9.54 -6.54 -0.79
C PRO A 130 10.98 -6.00 -0.74
N ARG A 131 11.29 -5.00 -1.57
CA ARG A 131 12.60 -4.31 -1.49
C ARG A 131 12.68 -3.47 -0.22
N PRO A 132 13.84 -3.31 0.42
CA PRO A 132 13.97 -2.51 1.63
C PRO A 132 13.83 -1.01 1.40
N ASP A 133 14.04 -0.51 0.17
CA ASP A 133 13.94 0.91 -0.19
C ASP A 133 13.23 1.12 -1.54
N ALA A 134 12.70 2.33 -1.76
CA ALA A 134 12.21 2.77 -3.06
C ALA A 134 13.33 2.73 -4.12
N PRO A 135 13.04 2.31 -5.37
CA PRO A 135 14.03 2.29 -6.44
C PRO A 135 14.42 3.72 -6.87
N PRO A 136 15.61 3.93 -7.45
CA PRO A 136 16.01 5.24 -8.01
C PRO A 136 15.06 5.79 -9.08
N SER A 137 14.28 4.92 -9.72
CA SER A 137 13.27 5.27 -10.73
C SER A 137 11.91 5.65 -10.13
N ALA A 138 11.77 5.68 -8.80
CA ALA A 138 10.53 6.10 -8.17
C ALA A 138 10.23 7.58 -8.46
N LEU A 139 8.99 7.87 -8.82
CA LEU A 139 8.50 9.22 -8.94
C LEU A 139 8.20 9.77 -7.55
N VAL A 140 8.88 10.85 -7.16
CA VAL A 140 8.58 11.57 -5.92
C VAL A 140 7.49 12.61 -6.16
N LEU A 141 6.41 12.52 -5.40
CA LEU A 141 5.28 13.43 -5.41
C LEU A 141 5.32 14.30 -4.15
N GLY A 142 5.12 15.61 -4.30
CA GLY A 142 4.94 16.55 -3.19
C GLY A 142 3.49 16.97 -3.00
N VAL A 143 3.25 17.83 -2.02
CA VAL A 143 1.92 18.41 -1.73
C VAL A 143 1.26 18.95 -3.00
N ARG A 144 -0.01 18.57 -3.21
CA ARG A 144 -0.83 18.90 -4.39
C ARG A 144 -0.33 18.33 -5.71
N ASP A 145 0.53 17.31 -5.66
CA ASP A 145 0.83 16.50 -6.82
C ASP A 145 -0.13 15.32 -6.94
N LEU A 146 -0.44 14.95 -8.18
CA LEU A 146 -1.10 13.71 -8.57
C LEU A 146 -0.12 12.91 -9.43
N GLY A 147 0.27 11.74 -8.94
CA GLY A 147 0.95 10.72 -9.73
C GLY A 147 -0.09 9.75 -10.30
N ARG A 148 0.01 9.43 -11.58
CA ARG A 148 -0.84 8.43 -12.23
C ARG A 148 0.01 7.41 -12.96
N LEU A 149 -0.14 6.14 -12.58
CA LEU A 149 0.39 4.99 -13.29
C LEU A 149 -0.74 4.34 -14.09
N ASP A 150 -0.62 4.34 -15.41
CA ASP A 150 -1.65 3.80 -16.29
C ASP A 150 -1.50 2.27 -16.55
N PRO A 151 -2.44 1.64 -17.28
CA PRO A 151 -2.35 0.22 -17.58
C PRO A 151 -1.21 -0.17 -18.55
N SER A 152 -0.62 0.79 -19.26
CA SER A 152 0.57 0.54 -20.11
C SER A 152 1.87 0.60 -19.30
N GLY A 153 1.80 1.15 -18.08
CA GLY A 153 2.94 1.32 -17.20
C GLY A 153 3.63 2.68 -17.36
N VAL A 154 3.00 3.62 -18.08
CA VAL A 154 3.45 5.01 -18.16
C VAL A 154 3.06 5.71 -16.87
N VAL A 155 4.02 6.45 -16.31
CA VAL A 155 3.82 7.28 -15.13
C VAL A 155 3.72 8.74 -15.56
N THR A 156 2.69 9.43 -15.09
CA THR A 156 2.50 10.87 -15.33
C THR A 156 2.38 11.62 -14.01
N LEU A 157 2.90 12.85 -14.00
CA LEU A 157 2.83 13.78 -12.87
C LEU A 157 1.97 14.98 -13.26
N ARG A 158 0.96 15.29 -12.44
CA ARG A 158 0.20 16.55 -12.52
C ARG A 158 0.41 17.32 -11.23
N ARG A 159 0.87 18.56 -11.35
CA ARG A 159 1.12 19.45 -10.20
C ARG A 159 -0.07 20.36 -9.93
N ARG A 160 -0.15 20.85 -8.69
CA ARG A 160 -1.13 21.85 -8.23
C ARG A 160 -2.59 21.40 -8.42
N VAL A 161 -2.86 20.11 -8.23
CA VAL A 161 -4.24 19.62 -8.24
C VAL A 161 -5.03 20.16 -7.04
N ASP A 162 -6.36 20.19 -7.18
CA ASP A 162 -7.28 20.48 -6.09
C ASP A 162 -7.48 19.21 -5.26
N VAL A 163 -6.69 19.07 -4.19
CA VAL A 163 -6.73 17.92 -3.27
C VAL A 163 -8.12 17.75 -2.65
N GLY A 164 -8.87 18.85 -2.46
CA GLY A 164 -10.20 18.82 -1.85
C GLY A 164 -11.18 17.92 -2.60
N ARG A 165 -11.07 17.84 -3.94
CA ARG A 165 -11.88 16.96 -4.79
C ARG A 165 -11.60 15.48 -4.53
N TYR A 166 -10.34 15.14 -4.27
CA TYR A 166 -9.91 13.77 -3.99
C TYR A 166 -10.16 13.34 -2.55
N LEU A 167 -10.44 14.30 -1.65
CA LEU A 167 -10.77 14.04 -0.25
C LEU A 167 -12.25 14.27 0.09
N ALA A 168 -13.08 14.75 -0.83
CA ALA A 168 -14.47 15.09 -0.56
C ALA A 168 -15.25 13.92 0.04
N TRP A 169 -15.04 12.73 -0.51
CA TRP A 169 -15.67 11.49 -0.07
C TRP A 169 -15.31 11.10 1.37
N THR A 170 -14.13 11.52 1.87
CA THR A 170 -13.71 11.23 3.26
C THR A 170 -14.54 12.01 4.30
N ARG A 171 -15.22 13.08 3.85
CA ARG A 171 -16.08 13.95 4.68
C ARG A 171 -17.57 13.79 4.36
N GLY A 172 -17.94 12.80 3.54
CA GLY A 172 -19.33 12.58 3.13
C GLY A 172 -19.86 13.58 2.11
N VAL A 173 -18.98 14.33 1.44
CA VAL A 173 -19.35 15.28 0.38
C VAL A 173 -19.18 14.60 -0.97
N LEU A 174 -20.25 14.54 -1.76
CA LEU A 174 -20.19 14.18 -3.18
C LEU A 174 -19.83 15.46 -3.96
N THR A 175 -18.74 15.43 -4.73
CA THR A 175 -18.30 16.52 -5.63
C THR A 175 -18.40 16.09 -7.08
#